data_AF-A0A965C4X7-F1
#
_entry.id   AF-A0A965C4X7-F1
#
_cell.length_a   1.000
_cell.length_b   1.000
_cell.length_c   1.000
_cell.angle_alpha   90.00
_cell.angle_beta   90.00
_cell.angle_gamma   90.00
#
_symmetry.space_group_name_H-M   'P 1'
#
loop_
_entity.id
_entity.type
_entity.pdbx_description
1 polymer ?
#
loop_
_entity_poly.entity_id
_entity_poly.type
_entity_poly.pdbx_seq_one_letter_code
_entity_poly.pdbx_strand_id
1 'polypeptide(L)'
;MKLWIKSLSVAILTALCLIAAGGSAQASEPDKVVYHIDDAVTQATKGLRNMRNHLDTVPNTKIVVVTHANGVDFLFDGAKDAK
;
A
#
# COMPACT_ATOMS: atom_id res chain seq x y z
N MET A 1 21.35 41.55 31.91
CA MET A 1 21.08 40.10 32.11
C MET A 1 19.64 39.69 31.79
N LYS A 2 18.62 40.33 32.39
CA LYS A 2 17.20 39.96 32.16
C LYS A 2 16.69 40.10 30.71
N LEU A 3 17.22 41.04 29.92
CA LEU A 3 16.81 41.24 28.52
C LEU A 3 17.31 40.12 27.60
N TRP A 4 18.52 39.63 27.83
CA TRP A 4 19.15 38.59 27.01
C TRP A 4 18.51 37.20 27.23
N ILE A 5 18.09 36.94 28.47
CA ILE A 5 17.34 35.72 28.84
C ILE A 5 15.97 35.71 28.16
N LYS A 6 15.26 36.85 28.09
CA LYS A 6 13.96 36.96 27.41
C LYS A 6 14.06 36.70 25.91
N SER A 7 15.08 37.24 25.24
CA SER A 7 15.32 37.00 23.82
C SER A 7 15.65 35.54 23.51
N LEU A 8 16.41 34.88 24.39
CA LEU A 8 16.71 33.45 24.25
C LEU A 8 15.47 32.57 24.46
N SER A 9 14.63 32.90 25.46
CA SER A 9 13.36 32.19 25.67
C SER A 9 12.39 32.33 24.51
N VAL A 10 12.30 33.52 23.89
CA VAL A 10 11.45 33.74 22.71
C VAL A 10 11.95 32.92 21.52
N ALA A 11 13.26 32.89 21.27
CA ALA A 11 13.86 32.09 20.20
C ALA A 11 13.62 30.59 20.38
N ILE A 12 13.75 30.08 21.60
CA ILE A 12 13.46 28.68 21.92
C ILE A 12 11.98 28.37 21.71
N LEU A 13 11.07 29.26 22.13
CA LEU A 13 9.63 29.07 21.96
C LEU A 13 9.22 29.08 20.48
N THR A 14 9.81 29.97 19.68
CA THR A 14 9.55 30.01 18.22
C THR A 14 10.09 28.77 17.52
N ALA A 15 11.29 28.31 17.87
CA ALA A 15 11.83 27.06 17.33
C ALA A 15 10.95 25.85 17.70
N LEU A 16 10.42 25.79 18.92
CA LEU A 16 9.55 24.72 19.36
C LEU A 16 8.19 24.74 18.63
N CYS A 17 7.61 25.93 18.38
CA CYS A 17 6.40 26.07 17.57
C CYS A 17 6.62 25.66 16.10
N LEU A 18 7.80 25.93 15.52
CA LEU A 18 8.14 25.52 14.16
C LEU A 18 8.27 24.00 14.02
N ILE A 19 8.81 23.32 15.04
CA ILE A 19 8.88 21.84 15.08
C ILE A 19 7.48 21.24 15.25
N ALA A 20 6.63 21.83 16.09
CA ALA A 20 5.24 21.39 16.29
C ALA A 20 4.33 21.66 15.08
N ALA A 21 4.68 22.63 14.21
CA ALA A 21 3.98 22.92 12.96
C ALA A 21 4.44 22.02 11.79
N GLY A 22 5.45 21.17 11.97
CA GLY A 22 5.81 20.13 11.03
C GLY A 22 4.65 19.15 10.88
N GLY A 23 3.87 19.32 9.81
CA GLY A 23 2.66 18.53 9.56
C GLY A 23 2.93 17.04 9.70
N SER A 24 2.06 16.36 10.44
CA SER A 24 2.04 14.91 10.52
C SER A 24 1.93 14.35 9.10
N ALA A 25 2.96 13.63 8.64
CA ALA A 25 2.89 12.88 7.41
C ALA A 25 1.78 11.82 7.57
N GLN A 26 0.61 12.09 7.01
CA GLN A 26 -0.47 11.13 6.96
C GLN A 26 0.00 9.98 6.07
N ALA A 27 0.19 8.80 6.66
CA ALA A 27 0.41 7.59 5.89
C ALA A 27 -0.79 7.42 4.94
N SER A 28 -0.53 7.47 3.63
CA SER A 28 -1.55 7.21 2.62
C SER A 28 -2.08 5.79 2.81
N GLU A 29 -3.40 5.62 2.74
CA GLU A 29 -4.00 4.28 2.76
C GLU A 29 -3.44 3.45 1.59
N PRO A 30 -3.18 2.15 1.78
CA PRO A 30 -2.90 1.21 0.70
C PRO A 30 -3.84 1.36 -0.50
N ASP A 31 -3.28 1.36 -1.70
CA ASP A 31 -4.05 1.19 -2.93
C ASP A 31 -4.85 -0.12 -2.87
N LYS A 32 -6.07 -0.11 -3.41
CA LYS A 32 -6.98 -1.28 -3.39
C LYS A 32 -7.33 -1.68 -4.81
N VAL A 33 -7.09 -2.95 -5.14
CA VAL A 33 -7.36 -3.48 -6.48
C VAL A 33 -8.11 -4.79 -6.39
N VAL A 34 -9.11 -4.95 -7.26
CA VAL A 34 -9.87 -6.20 -7.40
C VAL A 34 -9.53 -6.84 -8.74
N TYR A 35 -9.07 -8.08 -8.70
CA TYR A 35 -8.94 -8.94 -9.87
C TYR A 35 -10.14 -9.87 -9.94
N HIS A 36 -10.65 -10.08 -11.14
CA HIS A 36 -11.75 -10.99 -11.40
C HIS A 36 -11.27 -12.10 -12.33
N ILE A 37 -11.54 -13.34 -11.96
CA ILE A 37 -11.15 -14.53 -12.73
C ILE A 37 -12.39 -15.42 -12.88
N ASP A 38 -12.89 -15.54 -14.11
CA ASP A 38 -14.06 -16.38 -14.44
C ASP A 38 -13.68 -17.66 -15.20
N ASP A 39 -12.47 -17.72 -15.75
CA ASP A 39 -11.91 -18.89 -16.43
C ASP A 39 -10.44 -19.09 -16.07
N ALA A 40 -10.14 -20.17 -15.35
CA ALA A 40 -8.79 -20.44 -14.87
C ALA A 40 -7.79 -20.66 -16.02
N VAL A 41 -8.21 -21.37 -17.08
CA VAL A 41 -7.33 -21.77 -18.20
C VAL A 41 -6.77 -20.55 -18.93
N THR A 42 -7.61 -19.55 -19.18
CA THR A 42 -7.21 -18.37 -19.96
C THR A 42 -6.65 -17.23 -19.11
N GLN A 43 -7.03 -17.14 -17.82
CA GLN A 43 -6.74 -15.96 -17.01
C GLN A 43 -5.82 -16.20 -15.81
N ALA A 44 -5.83 -17.37 -15.17
CA ALA A 44 -5.20 -17.55 -13.86
C ALA A 44 -3.70 -17.21 -13.86
N THR A 45 -2.92 -17.83 -14.76
CA THR A 45 -1.47 -17.62 -14.83
C THR A 45 -1.10 -16.16 -15.11
N LYS A 46 -1.81 -15.51 -16.04
CA LYS A 46 -1.60 -14.09 -16.35
C LYS A 46 -2.04 -13.21 -15.17
N GLY A 47 -3.15 -13.54 -14.52
CA GLY A 47 -3.67 -12.83 -13.35
C GLY A 47 -2.68 -12.83 -12.20
N LEU A 48 -2.21 -14.01 -11.79
CA LEU A 48 -1.21 -14.15 -10.73
C LEU A 48 0.09 -13.41 -11.03
N ARG A 49 0.59 -13.51 -12.27
CA ARG A 49 1.76 -12.73 -12.71
C ARG A 49 1.54 -11.23 -12.60
N ASN A 50 0.37 -10.74 -13.03
CA ASN A 50 0.06 -9.33 -12.97
C ASN A 50 -0.06 -8.82 -11.53
N MET A 51 -0.63 -9.62 -10.61
CA MET A 51 -0.70 -9.29 -9.19
C MET A 51 0.70 -9.18 -8.58
N ARG A 52 1.60 -10.13 -8.91
CA ARG A 52 3.00 -10.06 -8.49
C ARG A 52 3.68 -8.78 -9.00
N ASN A 53 3.56 -8.50 -10.29
CA ASN A 53 4.14 -7.28 -10.89
C ASN A 53 3.59 -6.00 -10.24
N HIS A 54 2.31 -6.01 -9.84
CA HIS A 54 1.68 -4.90 -9.13
C HIS A 54 2.34 -4.70 -7.75
N LEU A 55 2.51 -5.77 -6.98
CA LEU A 55 3.18 -5.72 -5.67
C LEU A 55 4.67 -5.37 -5.78
N ASP A 56 5.34 -5.77 -6.86
CA ASP A 56 6.73 -5.38 -7.10
C ASP A 56 6.87 -3.85 -7.35
N THR A 57 5.84 -3.21 -7.90
CA THR A 57 5.83 -1.76 -8.19
C THR A 57 5.26 -0.94 -7.03
N VAL A 58 4.18 -1.42 -6.41
CA VAL A 58 3.49 -0.79 -5.30
C VAL A 58 3.31 -1.84 -4.18
N PRO A 59 4.35 -2.01 -3.32
CA PRO A 59 4.39 -3.12 -2.35
C PRO A 59 3.29 -3.10 -1.29
N ASN A 60 2.72 -1.93 -1.03
CA ASN A 60 1.69 -1.76 -0.02
C ASN A 60 0.27 -1.99 -0.57
N THR A 61 0.07 -2.31 -1.86
CA THR A 61 -1.26 -2.50 -2.44
C THR A 61 -2.00 -3.68 -1.80
N LYS A 62 -3.26 -3.46 -1.44
CA LYS A 62 -4.20 -4.50 -1.05
C LYS A 62 -4.89 -5.07 -2.29
N ILE A 63 -4.55 -6.31 -2.64
CA ILE A 63 -5.15 -7.04 -3.75
C ILE A 63 -6.22 -8.01 -3.24
N VAL A 64 -7.40 -7.97 -3.86
CA VAL A 64 -8.48 -8.94 -3.66
C VAL A 64 -8.73 -9.65 -4.99
N VAL A 65 -8.80 -10.98 -4.97
CA VAL A 65 -9.12 -11.78 -6.16
C VAL A 65 -10.50 -12.40 -5.97
N VAL A 66 -11.38 -12.19 -6.94
CA VAL A 66 -12.73 -12.74 -6.98
C VAL A 66 -12.78 -13.79 -8.07
N THR A 67 -13.02 -15.03 -7.67
CA THR A 67 -13.12 -16.18 -8.59
C THR A 67 -14.53 -16.72 -8.62
N HIS A 68 -15.02 -17.08 -9.81
CA HIS A 68 -16.28 -17.80 -9.95
C HIS A 68 -16.28 -18.72 -11.19
N ALA A 69 -17.25 -19.64 -11.29
CA ALA A 69 -17.35 -20.62 -12.37
C ALA A 69 -16.03 -21.41 -12.54
N ASN A 70 -15.57 -21.65 -13.78
CA ASN A 70 -14.29 -22.32 -14.07
C ASN A 70 -13.07 -21.55 -13.51
N GLY A 71 -13.26 -20.29 -13.12
CA GLY A 71 -12.24 -19.47 -12.47
C GLY A 71 -11.83 -19.98 -11.09
N VAL A 72 -12.57 -20.89 -10.46
CA VAL A 72 -12.19 -21.46 -9.15
C VAL A 72 -11.16 -22.59 -9.27
N ASP A 73 -11.00 -23.20 -10.44
CA ASP A 73 -10.26 -24.45 -10.62
C ASP A 73 -8.78 -24.33 -10.25
N PHE A 74 -8.16 -23.17 -10.45
CA PHE A 74 -6.75 -22.95 -10.11
C PHE A 74 -6.49 -22.80 -8.61
N LEU A 75 -7.54 -22.70 -7.79
CA LEU A 75 -7.44 -22.61 -6.33
C LEU A 75 -7.52 -23.99 -5.65
N PHE A 76 -7.80 -25.06 -6.39
CA PHE A 76 -7.86 -26.41 -5.83
C PHE A 76 -6.47 -26.94 -5.49
N ASP A 77 -6.43 -27.81 -4.46
CA ASP A 77 -5.18 -28.44 -4.07
C ASP A 77 -4.60 -29.28 -5.22
N GLY A 78 -3.30 -29.14 -5.45
CA GLY A 78 -2.62 -29.77 -6.57
C GLY A 78 -2.94 -29.21 -7.96
N ALA A 79 -3.71 -28.12 -8.06
CA ALA A 79 -3.96 -27.46 -9.35
C ALA A 79 -2.64 -27.02 -10.00
N LYS A 80 -2.53 -27.24 -11.31
CA LYS A 80 -1.39 -26.84 -12.14
C LYS A 80 -1.90 -26.11 -13.36
N ASP A 81 -1.09 -25.20 -13.89
CA ASP A 81 -1.38 -24.69 -15.21
C ASP A 81 -1.29 -25.80 -16.26
N ALA A 82 -2.02 -25.63 -17.35
CA ALA A 82 -2.10 -26.65 -18.40
C ALA A 82 -0.80 -26.80 -19.20
N LYS A 83 0.32 -26.19 -18.77
CA LYS A 83 1.58 -26.15 -19.52
C LYS A 83 2.80 -26.41 -18.64
#